data_AF-A0A8D8PQJ8-F1
#
_entry.id   AF-A0A8D8PQJ8-F1
#
_cell.length_a   1.000
_cell.length_b   1.000
_cell.length_c   1.000
_cell.angle_alpha   90.00
_cell.angle_beta   90.00
_cell.angle_gamma   90.00
#
_symmetry.space_group_name_H-M   'P 1'
#
loop_
_entity.id
_entity.type
_entity.pdbx_description
1 polymer ?
#
loop_
_entity_poly.entity_id
_entity_poly.type
_entity_poly.pdbx_seq_one_letter_code
_entity_poly.pdbx_strand_id
1 'polypeptide(L)'
;MSEELEQRYRQVLEDLNSDDADKDLSKVFMSIRPEPHHIGLSGSKYSFRIGLPLKFAYKSPQDINPNMKIESKYVDFGSEEGNLLRESLVLSEKAQKFAMGHEVLQCDMVAYYLQLTYPTVGCFAGFFLGNKGYEMLQLYKKPFQARIVFFTGISIFSYGLYILLKDKTQTALEEISLTKLSALGKSRAYWGLG
;
A
#
# COMPACT_ATOMS: atom_id res chain seq x y z
N MET A 1 -1.40 23.19 2.67
CA MET A 1 -2.24 22.07 3.13
C MET A 1 -3.34 22.67 3.98
N SER A 2 -4.60 22.24 3.82
CA SER A 2 -5.73 22.81 4.57
C SER A 2 -5.67 22.38 6.05
N GLU A 3 -5.87 23.30 6.99
CA GLU A 3 -5.96 23.00 8.43
C GLU A 3 -7.04 21.94 8.74
N GLU A 4 -8.13 21.96 7.96
CA GLU A 4 -9.23 20.99 8.07
C GLU A 4 -8.75 19.54 7.83
N LEU A 5 -7.84 19.33 6.87
CA LEU A 5 -7.33 17.99 6.54
C LEU A 5 -6.37 17.49 7.63
N GLU A 6 -5.57 18.39 8.20
CA GLU A 6 -4.69 18.04 9.32
C GLU A 6 -5.49 17.70 10.58
N GLN A 7 -6.55 18.45 10.86
CA GLN A 7 -7.45 18.16 11.98
C GLN A 7 -8.16 16.81 11.78
N ARG A 8 -8.64 16.50 10.57
CA ARG A 8 -9.22 15.18 10.25
C ARG A 8 -8.21 14.06 10.44
N TYR A 9 -6.96 14.27 10.05
CA TYR A 9 -5.90 13.29 10.24
C TYR A 9 -5.64 13.02 11.74
N ARG A 10 -5.60 14.06 12.57
CA ARG A 10 -5.45 13.91 14.03
C ARG A 10 -6.60 13.11 14.64
N GLN A 11 -7.84 13.38 14.22
CA GLN A 11 -9.00 12.59 14.64
C GLN A 11 -8.86 11.10 14.28
N VAL A 12 -8.34 10.80 13.08
CA VAL A 12 -8.09 9.41 12.67
C VAL A 12 -7.07 8.72 13.57
N LEU A 13 -5.98 9.41 13.94
CA LEU A 13 -4.98 8.85 14.86
C LEU A 13 -5.52 8.62 16.27
N GLU A 14 -6.38 9.52 16.76
CA GLU A 14 -7.10 9.35 18.02
C GLU A 14 -8.06 8.14 17.95
N ASP A 15 -8.79 8.00 16.85
CA ASP A 15 -9.73 6.89 16.63
C ASP A 15 -9.05 5.53 16.52
N LEU A 16 -7.85 5.49 15.93
CA LEU A 16 -7.01 4.31 15.84
C LEU A 16 -6.29 3.98 17.15
N ASN A 17 -6.39 4.85 18.16
CA ASN A 17 -5.67 4.75 19.43
C ASN A 17 -4.16 4.52 19.23
N SER A 18 -3.57 5.26 18.27
CA SER A 18 -2.13 5.20 18.01
C SER A 18 -1.33 5.65 19.24
N ASP A 19 -0.13 5.12 19.41
CA ASP A 19 0.78 5.53 20.47
C ASP A 19 1.08 7.04 20.37
N ASP A 20 1.24 7.71 21.50
CA ASP A 20 1.47 9.17 21.52
C ASP A 20 2.76 9.56 20.78
N ALA A 21 3.77 8.68 20.78
CA ALA A 21 4.99 8.85 19.98
C ALA A 21 4.69 8.87 18.47
N ASP A 22 3.78 8.02 17.99
CA ASP A 22 3.37 7.99 16.59
C ASP A 22 2.50 9.21 16.24
N LYS A 23 1.70 9.74 17.18
CA LYS A 23 0.93 10.98 16.99
C LYS A 23 1.82 12.20 16.79
N ASP A 24 2.90 12.33 17.56
CA ASP A 24 3.82 13.48 17.47
C ASP A 24 4.74 13.40 16.24
N LEU A 25 5.12 12.19 15.85
CA LEU A 25 6.04 11.96 14.74
C LEU A 25 5.33 11.88 13.38
N SER A 26 4.02 11.61 13.35
CA SER A 26 3.28 11.46 12.11
C SER A 26 2.86 12.81 11.50
N LYS A 27 2.98 12.92 10.17
CA LYS A 27 2.56 14.11 9.43
C LYS A 27 1.89 13.75 8.12
N VAL A 28 0.84 14.47 7.76
CA VAL A 28 0.25 14.42 6.42
C VAL A 28 0.93 15.43 5.49
N PHE A 29 0.95 15.14 4.19
CA PHE A 29 1.34 16.10 3.16
C PHE A 29 0.56 15.87 1.87
N MET A 30 0.47 16.89 1.02
CA MET A 30 -0.17 16.75 -0.29
C MET A 30 0.82 16.13 -1.27
N SER A 31 0.38 15.10 -1.99
CA SER A 31 1.17 14.42 -3.00
C SER A 31 0.53 14.52 -4.38
N ILE A 32 1.39 14.46 -5.39
CA ILE A 32 1.02 14.45 -6.81
C ILE A 32 0.47 13.06 -7.21
N ARG A 33 0.76 12.01 -6.41
CA ARG A 33 0.25 10.67 -6.70
C ARG A 33 -1.28 10.64 -6.65
N PRO A 34 -1.92 9.88 -7.54
CA PRO A 34 -3.38 9.80 -7.62
C PRO A 34 -4.01 9.10 -6.41
N GLU A 35 -3.23 8.31 -5.68
CA GLU A 35 -3.68 7.48 -4.55
C GLU A 35 -2.95 7.84 -3.25
N PRO A 36 -3.64 7.70 -2.09
CA PRO A 36 -3.01 7.76 -0.79
C PRO A 36 -1.85 6.78 -0.70
N HIS A 37 -0.78 7.20 -0.02
CA HIS A 37 0.37 6.34 0.24
C HIS A 37 1.05 6.82 1.50
N HIS A 38 1.75 5.90 2.15
CA HIS A 38 2.60 6.21 3.27
C HIS A 38 4.08 6.25 2.88
N ILE A 39 4.87 6.97 3.68
CA ILE A 39 6.32 7.02 3.62
C ILE A 39 6.84 6.88 5.04
N GLY A 40 7.64 5.84 5.29
CA GLY A 40 8.14 5.52 6.63
C GLY A 40 7.31 4.46 7.33
N LEU A 41 7.58 4.24 8.61
CA LEU A 41 7.05 3.12 9.40
C LEU A 41 6.55 3.62 10.75
N SER A 42 5.38 3.14 11.17
CA SER A 42 4.81 3.34 12.51
C SER A 42 5.62 2.55 13.55
N GLY A 43 5.79 3.07 14.76
CA GLY A 43 6.58 2.40 15.82
C GLY A 43 8.10 2.48 15.62
N SER A 44 8.56 3.16 14.57
CA SER A 44 9.97 3.50 14.41
C SER A 44 10.32 4.75 15.22
N LYS A 45 11.60 4.93 15.58
CA LYS A 45 12.08 6.21 16.13
C LYS A 45 12.03 7.37 15.12
N TYR A 46 11.72 7.05 13.86
CA TYR A 46 11.67 8.00 12.76
C TYR A 46 10.22 8.36 12.43
N SER A 47 9.99 9.61 12.01
CA SER A 47 8.68 10.08 11.56
C SER A 47 8.20 9.32 10.32
N PHE A 48 6.98 8.82 10.35
CA PHE A 48 6.26 8.41 9.14
C PHE A 48 5.36 9.54 8.63
N ARG A 49 5.06 9.54 7.34
CA ARG A 49 4.24 10.57 6.69
C ARG A 49 3.24 9.95 5.75
N ILE A 50 2.03 10.48 5.73
CA ILE A 50 0.97 10.06 4.82
C ILE A 50 0.81 11.10 3.70
N GLY A 51 1.03 10.66 2.47
CA GLY A 51 0.84 11.45 1.26
C GLY A 51 -0.61 11.35 0.79
N LEU A 52 -1.31 12.48 0.79
CA LEU A 52 -2.70 12.60 0.34
C LEU A 52 -2.75 13.15 -1.08
N PRO A 53 -3.49 12.53 -2.01
CA PRO A 53 -3.70 13.06 -3.34
C PRO A 53 -4.33 14.45 -3.31
N LEU A 54 -4.03 15.27 -4.32
CA LEU A 54 -4.69 16.55 -4.56
C LEU A 54 -6.23 16.48 -4.51
N LYS A 55 -6.81 15.34 -4.86
CA LYS A 55 -8.26 15.08 -4.80
C LYS A 55 -8.87 15.27 -3.40
N PHE A 56 -8.09 15.08 -2.33
CA PHE A 56 -8.57 15.29 -0.96
C PHE A 56 -8.83 16.77 -0.64
N ALA A 57 -8.28 17.69 -1.43
CA ALA A 57 -8.48 19.11 -1.28
C ALA A 57 -9.72 19.65 -2.03
N TYR A 58 -10.37 18.85 -2.89
CA TYR A 58 -11.56 19.27 -3.62
C TYR A 58 -12.77 19.34 -2.66
N LYS A 59 -13.40 20.52 -2.59
CA LYS A 59 -14.60 20.75 -1.75
C LYS A 59 -15.87 20.70 -2.59
N SER A 60 -15.77 21.08 -3.85
CA SER A 60 -16.88 21.14 -4.80
C SER A 60 -16.47 20.55 -6.17
N PRO A 61 -17.46 20.13 -6.98
CA PRO A 61 -17.22 19.73 -8.37
C PRO A 61 -16.53 20.81 -9.23
N GLN A 62 -16.62 22.09 -8.82
CA GLN A 62 -16.00 23.22 -9.52
C GLN A 62 -14.49 23.33 -9.25
N ASP A 63 -14.00 22.75 -8.15
CA ASP A 63 -12.56 22.77 -7.80
C ASP A 63 -11.74 21.76 -8.62
N ILE A 64 -12.41 20.92 -9.40
CA ILE A 64 -11.77 19.85 -10.18
C ILE A 64 -11.04 20.46 -11.38
N ASN A 65 -9.77 20.06 -11.54
CA ASN A 65 -8.96 20.49 -12.66
C ASN A 65 -9.60 20.08 -13.99
N PRO A 66 -9.98 21.04 -14.87
CA PRO A 66 -10.64 20.74 -16.13
C PRO A 66 -9.73 20.01 -17.14
N ASN A 67 -8.41 20.02 -16.92
CA ASN A 67 -7.43 19.33 -17.77
C ASN A 67 -7.06 17.93 -17.26
N MET A 68 -7.91 17.31 -16.44
CA MET A 68 -7.66 15.96 -15.92
C MET A 68 -7.57 14.96 -17.07
N LYS A 69 -6.53 14.10 -17.01
CA LYS A 69 -6.33 13.02 -17.97
C LYS A 69 -6.52 11.66 -17.30
N ILE A 70 -7.21 10.78 -18.00
CA ILE A 70 -7.29 9.34 -17.68
C ILE A 70 -6.66 8.61 -18.86
N GLU A 71 -5.65 7.78 -18.60
CA GLU A 71 -4.95 7.00 -19.65
C GLU A 71 -4.53 7.84 -20.87
N SER A 72 -4.04 9.06 -20.62
CA SER A 72 -3.61 10.04 -21.63
C SER A 72 -4.73 10.73 -22.43
N LYS A 73 -6.00 10.41 -22.17
CA LYS A 73 -7.16 11.11 -22.76
C LYS A 73 -7.70 12.16 -21.81
N TYR A 74 -8.08 13.32 -22.35
CA TYR A 74 -8.80 14.32 -21.57
C TYR A 74 -10.20 13.83 -21.27
N VAL A 75 -10.66 14.06 -20.04
CA VAL A 75 -12.03 13.78 -19.64
C VAL A 75 -12.94 14.86 -20.22
N ASP A 76 -13.96 14.45 -20.96
CA ASP A 76 -15.02 15.35 -21.39
C ASP A 76 -16.00 15.57 -20.23
N PHE A 77 -15.78 16.63 -19.47
CA PHE A 77 -16.66 17.00 -18.37
C PHE A 77 -17.99 17.65 -18.82
N GLY A 78 -18.24 17.74 -20.13
CA GLY A 78 -19.53 18.15 -20.69
C GLY A 78 -20.49 16.97 -20.90
N SER A 79 -20.01 15.72 -20.87
CA SER A 79 -20.85 14.53 -21.01
C SER A 79 -21.54 14.15 -19.69
N GLU A 80 -22.60 13.34 -19.76
CA GLU A 80 -23.30 12.83 -18.58
C GLU A 80 -22.35 12.00 -17.70
N GLU A 81 -21.52 11.16 -18.31
CA GLU A 81 -20.50 10.35 -17.63
C GLU A 81 -19.40 11.21 -17.02
N GLY A 82 -19.01 12.30 -17.69
CA GLY A 82 -18.04 13.27 -17.17
C GLY A 82 -18.54 14.00 -15.93
N ASN A 83 -19.84 14.33 -15.87
CA ASN A 83 -20.46 14.93 -14.70
C ASN A 83 -20.59 13.92 -13.54
N LEU A 84 -20.99 12.68 -13.81
CA LEU A 84 -20.99 11.61 -12.80
C LEU A 84 -19.59 11.38 -12.21
N LEU A 85 -18.57 11.35 -13.08
CA LEU A 85 -17.18 11.27 -12.64
C LEU A 85 -16.78 12.48 -11.80
N ARG A 86 -17.14 13.69 -12.23
CA ARG A 86 -16.85 14.94 -11.52
C ARG A 86 -17.43 14.93 -10.10
N GLU A 87 -18.66 14.46 -9.94
CA GLU A 87 -19.29 14.36 -8.62
C GLU A 87 -18.60 13.31 -7.74
N SER A 88 -18.25 12.14 -8.29
CA SER A 88 -17.57 11.08 -7.54
C SER A 88 -16.15 11.42 -7.08
N LEU A 89 -15.48 12.37 -7.75
CA LEU A 89 -14.13 12.81 -7.39
C LEU A 89 -14.08 13.65 -6.11
N VAL A 90 -15.22 14.21 -5.68
CA VAL A 90 -15.34 14.93 -4.41
C VAL A 90 -15.55 13.90 -3.30
N LEU A 91 -14.47 13.61 -2.57
CA LEU A 91 -14.50 12.62 -1.51
C LEU A 91 -15.29 13.13 -0.30
N SER A 92 -16.22 12.31 0.20
CA SER A 92 -16.87 12.57 1.48
C SER A 92 -15.86 12.55 2.62
N GLU A 93 -16.12 13.28 3.71
CA GLU A 93 -15.24 13.29 4.88
C GLU A 93 -14.98 11.88 5.43
N LYS A 94 -16.00 11.01 5.36
CA LYS A 94 -15.89 9.60 5.73
C LYS A 94 -14.88 8.88 4.83
N ALA A 95 -15.03 8.98 3.52
CA ALA A 95 -14.10 8.34 2.58
C ALA A 95 -12.65 8.82 2.80
N GLN A 96 -12.46 10.10 3.12
CA GLN A 96 -11.15 10.65 3.43
C GLN A 96 -10.56 10.05 4.72
N LYS A 97 -11.33 9.99 5.81
CA LYS A 97 -10.89 9.41 7.09
C LYS A 97 -10.57 7.92 6.97
N PHE A 98 -11.39 7.16 6.23
CA PHE A 98 -11.15 5.75 5.97
C PHE A 98 -9.83 5.53 5.21
N ALA A 99 -9.61 6.29 4.13
CA ALA A 99 -8.39 6.19 3.34
C ALA A 99 -7.14 6.58 4.14
N MET A 100 -7.22 7.63 4.98
CA MET A 100 -6.14 7.99 5.89
C MET A 100 -5.84 6.87 6.90
N GLY A 101 -6.87 6.33 7.54
CA GLY A 101 -6.70 5.30 8.57
C GLY A 101 -6.16 3.99 7.99
N HIS A 102 -6.58 3.64 6.78
CA HIS A 102 -6.04 2.52 6.02
C HIS A 102 -4.52 2.67 5.81
N GLU A 103 -4.07 3.81 5.30
CA GLU A 103 -2.63 4.04 5.09
C GLU A 103 -1.83 4.04 6.38
N VAL A 104 -2.38 4.57 7.48
CA VAL A 104 -1.73 4.52 8.79
C VAL A 104 -1.55 3.08 9.26
N LEU A 105 -2.57 2.22 9.10
CA LEU A 105 -2.48 0.81 9.49
C LEU A 105 -1.53 0.01 8.58
N GLN A 106 -1.39 0.41 7.32
CA GLN A 106 -0.40 -0.18 6.41
C GLN A 106 1.05 0.19 6.74
N CYS A 107 1.29 1.22 7.58
CA CYS A 107 2.63 1.63 8.01
C CYS A 107 3.31 0.65 9.00
N ASP A 108 2.75 -0.54 9.23
CA ASP A 108 3.25 -1.47 10.23
C ASP A 108 4.71 -1.89 9.95
N MET A 109 5.58 -1.59 10.93
CA MET A 109 6.99 -1.93 10.94
C MET A 109 7.23 -3.43 10.74
N VAL A 110 6.39 -4.29 11.32
CA VAL A 110 6.55 -5.75 11.22
C VAL A 110 6.35 -6.24 9.79
N ALA A 111 5.29 -5.76 9.13
CA ALA A 111 5.00 -6.12 7.75
C ALA A 111 6.13 -5.66 6.80
N TYR A 112 6.69 -4.47 7.02
CA TYR A 112 7.81 -3.97 6.23
C TYR A 112 9.08 -4.81 6.38
N TYR A 113 9.44 -5.22 7.61
CA TYR A 113 10.59 -6.11 7.81
C TYR A 113 10.40 -7.47 7.15
N LEU A 114 9.18 -8.00 7.16
CA LEU A 114 8.86 -9.23 6.45
C LEU A 114 9.07 -9.06 4.94
N GLN A 115 8.62 -7.94 4.35
CA GLN A 115 8.85 -7.65 2.94
C GLN A 115 10.33 -7.54 2.57
N LEU A 116 11.16 -6.98 3.45
CA LEU A 116 12.62 -6.89 3.26
C LEU A 116 13.33 -8.25 3.36
N THR A 117 12.79 -9.18 4.15
CA THR A 117 13.41 -10.50 4.37
C THR A 117 13.04 -11.52 3.32
N TYR A 118 11.93 -11.38 2.59
CA TYR A 118 11.57 -12.30 1.51
C TYR A 118 12.62 -12.47 0.39
N PRO A 119 13.24 -11.41 -0.17
CA PRO A 119 14.26 -11.60 -1.19
C PRO A 119 15.51 -12.30 -0.65
N THR A 120 15.88 -12.07 0.61
CA THR A 120 17.04 -12.77 1.20
C THR A 120 16.75 -14.24 1.40
N VAL A 121 15.58 -14.59 1.94
CA VAL A 121 15.13 -16.00 2.07
C VAL A 121 15.09 -16.69 0.71
N GLY A 122 14.58 -16.03 -0.34
CA GLY A 122 14.54 -16.58 -1.70
C GLY A 122 15.94 -16.83 -2.29
N CYS A 123 16.89 -15.92 -2.05
CA CYS A 123 18.28 -16.06 -2.49
C CYS A 123 18.99 -17.20 -1.74
N PHE A 124 18.86 -17.28 -0.42
CA PHE A 124 19.44 -18.35 0.38
C PHE A 124 18.85 -19.71 0.01
N ALA A 125 17.53 -19.82 -0.12
CA ALA A 125 16.87 -21.05 -0.54
C ALA A 125 17.35 -21.50 -1.93
N GLY A 126 17.45 -20.57 -2.88
CA GLY A 126 17.98 -20.84 -4.22
C GLY A 126 19.44 -21.31 -4.20
N PHE A 127 20.29 -20.69 -3.39
CA PHE A 127 21.69 -21.08 -3.23
C PHE A 127 21.84 -22.48 -2.63
N PHE A 128 21.11 -22.79 -1.55
CA PHE A 128 21.16 -24.11 -0.91
C PHE A 128 20.61 -25.22 -1.80
N LEU A 129 19.48 -25.00 -2.46
CA LEU A 129 18.90 -25.94 -3.43
C LEU A 129 19.82 -26.12 -4.65
N GLY A 130 20.43 -25.02 -5.10
CA GLY A 130 21.42 -25.01 -6.18
C GLY A 130 22.61 -25.88 -5.86
N ASN A 131 23.25 -25.67 -4.71
CA ASN A 131 24.44 -26.43 -4.31
C ASN A 131 24.11 -27.90 -4.03
N LYS A 132 23.05 -28.20 -3.27
CA LYS A 132 22.66 -29.60 -3.01
C LYS A 132 22.31 -30.35 -4.28
N GLY A 133 21.53 -29.74 -5.18
CA GLY A 133 21.18 -30.37 -6.45
C GLY A 133 22.36 -30.46 -7.41
N TYR A 134 23.28 -29.49 -7.39
CA TYR A 134 24.54 -29.54 -8.14
C TYR A 134 25.39 -30.76 -7.77
N GLU A 135 25.52 -31.05 -6.46
CA GLU A 135 26.24 -32.20 -5.93
C GLU A 135 25.51 -33.53 -6.21
N MET A 136 24.20 -33.62 -5.90
CA MET A 136 23.41 -34.84 -6.12
C MET A 136 23.37 -35.28 -7.59
N LEU A 137 23.20 -34.33 -8.51
CA LEU A 137 23.07 -34.63 -9.95
C LEU A 137 24.42 -34.75 -10.66
N GLN A 138 25.54 -34.58 -9.93
CA GLN A 138 26.90 -34.50 -10.48
C GLN A 138 26.96 -33.62 -11.73
N LEU A 139 26.32 -32.44 -11.67
CA LEU A 139 26.16 -31.52 -12.81
C LEU A 139 27.50 -31.04 -13.40
N TYR A 140 28.59 -31.20 -12.66
CA TYR A 140 29.96 -31.03 -13.15
C TYR A 140 30.28 -31.95 -14.37
N LYS A 141 29.77 -33.17 -14.40
CA LYS A 141 30.01 -34.13 -15.50
C LYS A 141 29.05 -33.96 -16.68
N LYS A 142 28.06 -33.09 -16.56
CA LYS A 142 27.01 -32.88 -17.58
C LYS A 142 27.33 -31.72 -18.52
N PRO A 143 26.80 -31.74 -19.77
CA PRO A 143 27.01 -30.68 -20.73
C PRO A 143 26.43 -29.35 -20.23
N PHE A 144 26.99 -28.24 -20.73
CA PHE A 144 26.65 -26.88 -20.32
C PHE A 144 25.14 -26.57 -20.35
N GLN A 145 24.42 -27.08 -21.35
CA GLN A 145 22.97 -26.90 -21.47
C GLN A 145 22.19 -27.45 -20.27
N ALA A 146 22.59 -28.62 -19.73
CA ALA A 146 21.94 -29.21 -18.57
C ALA A 146 22.12 -28.35 -17.31
N ARG A 147 23.25 -27.63 -17.21
CA ARG A 147 23.51 -26.69 -16.11
C ARG A 147 22.61 -25.46 -16.21
N ILE A 148 22.46 -24.90 -17.42
CA ILE A 148 21.57 -23.76 -17.66
C ILE A 148 20.15 -24.12 -17.27
N VAL A 149 19.60 -25.24 -17.78
CA VAL A 149 18.22 -25.65 -17.49
C VAL A 149 17.99 -25.80 -15.98
N PHE A 150 18.95 -26.38 -15.27
CA PHE A 150 18.87 -26.56 -13.82
C PHE A 150 18.84 -25.23 -13.05
N PHE A 151 19.79 -24.33 -13.32
CA PHE A 151 19.84 -23.04 -12.63
C PHE A 151 18.64 -22.15 -12.97
N THR A 152 18.20 -22.13 -14.23
CA THR A 152 16.98 -21.41 -14.64
C THR A 152 15.75 -21.93 -13.91
N GLY A 153 15.63 -23.25 -13.74
CA GLY A 153 14.53 -23.85 -12.97
C GLY A 153 14.52 -23.40 -11.50
N ILE A 154 15.68 -23.37 -10.86
CA ILE A 154 15.82 -22.88 -9.48
C ILE A 154 15.49 -21.39 -9.39
N SER A 155 15.97 -20.57 -10.33
CA SER A 155 15.67 -19.15 -10.35
C SER A 155 14.17 -18.88 -10.49
N ILE A 156 13.48 -19.61 -11.38
CA ILE A 156 12.01 -19.51 -11.52
C ILE A 156 11.32 -19.92 -10.23
N PHE A 157 11.75 -21.02 -9.61
CA PHE A 157 11.16 -21.49 -8.34
C PHE A 157 11.36 -20.47 -7.20
N SER A 158 12.59 -19.98 -7.00
CA SER A 158 12.90 -18.95 -6.00
C SER A 158 12.10 -17.66 -6.23
N TYR A 159 11.95 -17.24 -7.50
CA TYR A 159 11.15 -16.08 -7.85
C TYR A 159 9.66 -16.30 -7.59
N GLY A 160 9.13 -17.47 -7.91
CA GLY A 160 7.75 -17.85 -7.59
C GLY A 160 7.49 -17.83 -6.08
N LEU A 161 8.41 -18.36 -5.28
CA LEU A 161 8.32 -18.33 -3.83
C LEU A 161 8.32 -16.89 -3.28
N TYR A 162 9.15 -16.01 -3.84
CA TYR A 162 9.15 -14.59 -3.51
C TYR A 162 7.79 -13.94 -3.77
N ILE A 163 7.20 -14.16 -4.96
CA ILE A 163 5.89 -13.60 -5.31
C ILE A 163 4.82 -14.10 -4.32
N LEU A 164 4.78 -15.41 -4.05
CA LEU A 164 3.78 -16.00 -3.16
C LEU A 164 3.89 -15.46 -1.73
N LEU A 165 5.10 -15.36 -1.18
CA LEU A 165 5.32 -14.83 0.17
C LEU A 165 4.91 -13.35 0.24
N LYS A 166 5.28 -12.56 -0.77
CA LYS A 166 4.91 -11.15 -0.83
C LYS A 166 3.38 -10.97 -0.90
N ASP A 167 2.73 -11.70 -1.79
CA ASP A 167 1.29 -11.61 -2.04
C ASP A 167 0.46 -12.01 -0.82
N LYS A 168 0.84 -13.12 -0.16
CA LYS A 168 0.16 -13.58 1.06
C LYS A 168 0.27 -12.59 2.20
N THR A 169 1.44 -12.00 2.41
CA THR A 169 1.65 -11.04 3.48
C THR A 169 0.94 -9.73 3.22
N GLN A 170 0.95 -9.26 1.97
CA GLN A 170 0.22 -8.07 1.58
C GLN A 170 -1.29 -8.25 1.80
N THR A 171 -1.85 -9.36 1.31
CA THR A 171 -3.28 -9.67 1.47
C THR A 171 -3.67 -9.80 2.94
N ALA A 172 -2.86 -10.48 3.76
CA ALA A 172 -3.13 -10.61 5.19
C ALA A 172 -3.11 -9.25 5.91
N LEU A 173 -2.17 -8.37 5.56
CA LEU A 173 -2.11 -7.02 6.12
C LEU A 173 -3.34 -6.18 5.74
N GLU A 174 -3.76 -6.27 4.48
CA GLU A 174 -4.97 -5.60 3.98
C GLU A 174 -6.22 -6.10 4.71
N GLU A 175 -6.38 -7.41 4.85
CA GLU A 175 -7.51 -8.01 5.59
C GLU A 175 -7.55 -7.57 7.06
N ILE A 176 -6.40 -7.55 7.74
CA ILE A 176 -6.30 -7.08 9.13
C ILE A 176 -6.66 -5.60 9.22
N SER A 177 -6.16 -4.79 8.30
CA SER A 177 -6.43 -3.34 8.27
C SER A 177 -7.92 -3.06 8.04
N LEU A 178 -8.54 -3.74 7.07
CA LEU A 178 -9.98 -3.64 6.79
C LEU A 178 -10.84 -4.15 7.96
N THR A 179 -10.42 -5.23 8.62
CA THR A 179 -11.13 -5.76 9.80
C THR A 179 -11.08 -4.78 10.97
N LYS A 180 -9.93 -4.16 11.24
CA LYS A 180 -9.80 -3.12 12.26
C LYS A 180 -10.63 -1.89 11.92
N LEU A 181 -10.56 -1.40 10.69
CA LEU A 181 -11.34 -0.25 10.25
C LEU A 181 -12.84 -0.50 10.27
N SER A 182 -13.30 -1.68 9.85
CA SER A 182 -14.72 -2.05 9.91
C SER A 182 -15.20 -2.27 11.35
N ALA A 183 -14.36 -2.79 12.25
CA ALA A 183 -14.69 -2.90 13.67
C ALA A 183 -14.86 -1.52 14.32
N LEU A 184 -13.96 -0.58 14.05
CA LEU A 184 -14.10 0.83 14.45
C LEU A 184 -15.34 1.47 13.79
N GLY A 185 -15.57 1.12 12.52
CA GLY A 185 -16.74 1.45 11.72
C GLY A 185 -18.07 1.07 12.35
N LYS A 186 -18.12 -0.15 12.93
CA LYS A 186 -19.31 -0.77 13.49
C LYS A 186 -19.53 -0.42 14.96
N SER A 187 -18.45 -0.25 15.73
CA SER A 187 -18.50 0.11 17.16
C SER A 187 -18.92 1.57 17.39
N ARG A 188 -18.49 2.48 16.53
CA ARG A 188 -18.93 3.87 16.55
C ARG A 188 -19.87 4.07 15.36
N ALA A 189 -21.17 4.18 15.62
CA ALA A 189 -22.24 4.39 14.63
C ALA A 189 -22.14 5.69 13.78
N TYR A 190 -20.92 6.18 13.49
CA TYR A 190 -20.58 7.37 12.73
C TYR A 190 -20.16 7.08 11.28
N TRP A 191 -20.01 5.81 10.91
CA TRP A 191 -19.71 5.35 9.54
C TRP A 191 -20.94 4.88 8.77
N GLY A 192 -22.13 5.15 9.32
CA GLY A 192 -23.41 4.49 9.09
C GLY A 192 -23.84 4.21 7.65
N LEU A 193 -24.33 2.98 7.47
CA LEU A 193 -25.47 2.65 6.62
C LEU A 193 -26.61 3.66 6.86
N GLY A 194 -27.10 4.22 5.77
CA GLY A 194 -28.15 5.22 5.67
C GLY A 194 -28.08 5.83 4.29
#